data_AF-A0A7S0ZVM8-F1
#
_entry.id   AF-A0A7S0ZVM8-F1
#
_cell.length_a   1.000
_cell.length_b   1.000
_cell.length_c   1.000
_cell.angle_alpha   90.00
_cell.angle_beta   90.00
_cell.angle_gamma   90.00
#
_symmetry.space_group_name_H-M   'P 1'
#
loop_
_entity.id
_entity.type
_entity.pdbx_description
1 polymer ?
#
loop_
_entity_poly.entity_id
_entity_poly.type
_entity_poly.pdbx_seq_one_letter_code
_entity_poly.pdbx_strand_id
1 'polypeptide(L)'
;GMGRTLSGWNPCVRKHVEEGEFCVLNPAREINNHVSEGIWIEFEMPDKTQTARLLNEQPLGLTFSKKGDMVIEDVDRLGHGSFVGVEVGWKVTAVDGFPTSNRANAAMRRYIHAKESQLSMRVRKANDE
;
A
#
# COMPACT_ATOMS: atom_id res chain seq x y z
N GLY A 1 7.18 52.34 9.81
CA GLY A 1 6.34 51.45 10.63
C GLY A 1 5.73 50.41 9.71
N MET A 2 5.72 49.15 10.15
CA MET A 2 5.55 47.90 9.40
C MET A 2 4.51 47.86 8.26
N GLY A 3 4.90 47.18 7.18
CA GLY A 3 4.05 46.79 6.06
C GLY A 3 3.15 45.58 6.36
N ARG A 4 2.10 45.41 5.55
CA ARG A 4 1.27 44.22 5.48
C ARG A 4 1.26 43.72 4.04
N THR A 5 1.96 42.61 3.77
CA THR A 5 1.81 41.85 2.54
C THR A 5 0.86 40.67 2.74
N LEU A 6 -0.05 40.55 1.77
CA LEU A 6 -0.73 39.38 1.22
C LEU A 6 -0.45 38.01 1.88
N SER A 7 -1.53 37.31 2.26
CA SER A 7 -1.52 35.85 2.48
C SER A 7 -2.87 35.24 2.09
N GLY A 8 -3.13 35.22 0.78
CA GLY A 8 -4.03 34.26 0.16
C GLY A 8 -3.22 33.10 -0.42
N TRP A 9 -2.60 32.28 0.43
CA TRP A 9 -1.92 31.04 0.07
C TRP A 9 -2.13 30.06 1.22
N ASN A 10 -2.77 28.92 0.95
CA ASN A 10 -2.87 27.78 1.88
C ASN A 10 -1.53 27.04 1.88
N PRO A 11 -0.72 27.10 2.94
CA PRO A 11 0.50 26.33 3.00
C PRO A 11 0.19 25.02 3.73
N CYS A 12 0.63 23.92 3.13
CA CYS A 12 0.86 22.65 3.81
C CYS A 12 1.38 22.94 5.23
N VAL A 13 0.74 22.36 6.25
CA VAL A 13 1.21 22.46 7.62
C VAL A 13 2.56 21.76 7.69
N ARG A 14 3.60 22.58 7.58
CA ARG A 14 5.00 22.23 7.67
C ARG A 14 5.28 21.77 9.10
N LYS A 15 5.22 20.46 9.34
CA LYS A 15 5.91 19.87 10.49
C LYS A 15 7.30 19.48 10.03
N HIS A 16 8.28 20.30 10.41
CA HIS A 16 9.68 19.89 10.43
C HIS A 16 9.80 18.69 11.37
N VAL A 17 10.07 17.52 10.81
CA VAL A 17 10.84 16.48 11.46
C VAL A 17 12.00 16.24 10.50
N GLU A 18 13.21 16.51 10.98
CA GLU A 18 14.42 16.28 10.22
C GLU A 18 14.52 14.78 9.89
N GLU A 19 14.79 14.51 8.61
CA GLU A 19 15.03 13.20 7.99
C GLU A 19 13.79 12.32 7.70
N GLY A 20 13.19 12.58 6.53
CA GLY A 20 12.30 11.65 5.84
C GLY A 20 10.94 12.25 5.51
N GLU A 21 10.77 12.71 4.26
CA GLU A 21 9.44 13.01 3.73
C GLU A 21 8.62 11.72 3.71
N PHE A 22 7.75 11.53 4.70
CA PHE A 22 6.76 10.46 4.71
C PHE A 22 5.40 11.04 4.34
N CYS A 23 4.83 10.56 3.23
CA CYS A 23 3.44 10.88 2.88
C CYS A 23 2.50 10.20 3.88
N VAL A 24 2.15 10.89 4.96
CA VAL A 24 1.03 10.46 5.80
C VAL A 24 -0.26 10.76 5.03
N LEU A 25 -0.78 9.78 4.29
CA LEU A 25 -2.15 9.82 3.81
C LEU A 25 -3.06 9.87 5.04
N ASN A 26 -3.85 10.93 5.12
CA ASN A 26 -4.76 11.25 6.22
C ASN A 26 -5.92 10.24 6.29
N PRO A 27 -6.01 9.35 7.30
CA PRO A 27 -7.08 8.34 7.37
C PRO A 27 -8.35 8.83 8.09
N ALA A 28 -8.47 10.13 8.39
CA ALA A 28 -9.55 10.65 9.25
C ALA A 28 -10.80 11.18 8.52
N ARG A 29 -11.10 10.72 7.30
CA ARG A 29 -12.41 10.97 6.68
C ARG A 29 -13.06 9.67 6.21
N GLU A 30 -14.22 9.39 6.79
CA GLU A 30 -15.26 8.47 6.31
C GLU A 30 -15.18 7.00 6.76
N ILE A 31 -15.26 6.83 8.08
CA ILE A 31 -16.00 5.73 8.69
C ILE A 31 -17.48 5.83 8.30
N ASN A 32 -17.90 5.18 7.20
CA ASN A 32 -19.25 4.64 6.99
C ASN A 32 -19.32 3.81 5.68
N ASN A 33 -19.32 2.48 5.80
CA ASN A 33 -19.95 1.53 4.87
C ASN A 33 -19.36 1.33 3.44
N HIS A 34 -18.05 1.50 3.23
CA HIS A 34 -17.43 1.32 1.90
C HIS A 34 -17.04 -0.14 1.60
N VAL A 35 -17.46 -0.60 0.42
CA VAL A 35 -16.77 -1.61 -0.39
C VAL A 35 -15.27 -1.41 -0.22
N SER A 36 -14.54 -2.47 0.15
CA SER A 36 -13.09 -2.41 0.40
C SER A 36 -12.38 -1.66 -0.74
N GLU A 37 -11.94 -0.42 -0.50
CA GLU A 37 -11.27 0.42 -1.52
C GLU A 37 -9.95 -0.20 -2.01
N GLY A 38 -9.50 -1.24 -1.31
CA GLY A 38 -8.34 -2.05 -1.62
C GLY A 38 -7.52 -2.29 -0.36
N ILE A 39 -6.28 -2.70 -0.58
CA ILE A 39 -5.22 -2.84 0.42
C ILE A 39 -4.08 -1.97 -0.06
N TRP A 40 -3.71 -0.95 0.70
CA TRP A 40 -2.49 -0.20 0.44
C TRP A 40 -1.30 -0.97 1.01
N ILE A 41 -0.32 -1.29 0.17
CA ILE A 41 0.90 -1.95 0.60
C ILE A 41 2.10 -1.08 0.25
N GLU A 42 2.92 -0.81 1.26
CA GLU A 42 4.21 -0.14 1.10
C GLU A 42 5.32 -1.18 0.98
N PHE A 43 6.20 -0.95 0.02
CA PHE A 43 7.30 -1.81 -0.33
C PHE A 43 8.63 -1.08 -0.27
N GLU A 44 9.67 -1.76 0.19
CA GLU A 44 11.07 -1.44 -0.02
C GLU A 44 11.60 -2.30 -1.17
N MET A 45 12.12 -1.66 -2.20
CA MET A 45 12.72 -2.30 -3.36
C MET A 45 14.17 -2.75 -3.06
N PRO A 46 14.77 -3.64 -3.89
CA PRO A 46 16.14 -4.10 -3.68
C PRO A 46 17.19 -2.97 -3.60
N ASP A 47 16.94 -1.85 -4.28
CA ASP A 47 17.77 -0.64 -4.27
C ASP A 47 17.54 0.27 -3.05
N LYS A 48 16.74 -0.20 -2.07
CA LYS A 48 16.34 0.52 -0.84
C LYS A 48 15.41 1.72 -1.05
N THR A 49 14.92 1.94 -2.26
CA THR A 49 13.86 2.92 -2.49
C THR A 49 12.51 2.37 -2.05
N GLN A 50 11.57 3.25 -1.74
CA GLN A 50 10.24 2.88 -1.26
C GLN A 50 9.16 3.22 -2.28
N THR A 51 8.12 2.40 -2.33
CA THR A 51 6.95 2.65 -3.17
C THR A 51 5.69 2.07 -2.55
N ALA A 52 4.53 2.67 -2.82
CA ALA A 52 3.23 2.17 -2.36
C ALA A 52 2.38 1.72 -3.54
N ARG A 53 1.61 0.65 -3.37
CA ARG A 53 0.62 0.18 -4.36
C ARG A 53 -0.72 -0.09 -3.69
N LEU A 54 -1.78 0.32 -4.36
CA LEU A 54 -3.14 -0.06 -4.02
C LEU A 54 -3.47 -1.38 -4.72
N LEU A 55 -3.91 -2.37 -3.96
CA LEU A 55 -4.41 -3.64 -4.47
C LEU A 55 -5.90 -3.74 -4.20
N ASN A 56 -6.75 -3.62 -5.21
CA ASN A 56 -8.20 -3.53 -5.05
C ASN A 56 -9.00 -4.65 -5.75
N GLU A 57 -8.30 -5.61 -6.34
CA GLU A 57 -8.90 -6.78 -6.99
C GLU A 57 -8.27 -8.06 -6.48
N GLN A 58 -9.08 -9.13 -6.44
CA GLN A 58 -8.59 -10.49 -6.22
C GLN A 58 -8.53 -11.30 -7.54
N PRO A 59 -7.60 -12.27 -7.67
CA PRO A 59 -6.55 -12.58 -6.71
C PRO A 59 -5.42 -11.55 -6.73
N LEU A 60 -4.76 -11.33 -5.59
CA LEU A 60 -3.56 -10.50 -5.52
C LEU A 60 -2.42 -11.13 -6.34
N GLY A 61 -2.31 -12.46 -6.28
CA GLY A 61 -1.24 -13.21 -6.96
C GLY A 61 0.15 -12.90 -6.42
N LEU A 62 0.27 -12.69 -5.11
CA LEU A 62 1.54 -12.41 -4.44
C LEU A 62 1.87 -13.52 -3.45
N THR A 63 3.07 -14.10 -3.59
CA THR A 63 3.59 -15.07 -2.63
C THR A 63 4.64 -14.39 -1.75
N PHE A 64 4.44 -14.44 -0.43
CA PHE A 64 5.35 -13.84 0.54
C PHE A 64 6.22 -14.91 1.24
N SER A 65 7.47 -14.60 1.54
CA SER A 65 8.44 -15.48 2.20
C SER A 65 7.99 -16.04 3.55
N LYS A 66 8.09 -17.33 3.80
CA LYS A 66 7.47 -17.94 5.00
C LYS A 66 8.18 -17.60 6.32
N LYS A 67 9.42 -17.11 6.27
CA LYS A 67 10.27 -16.85 7.44
C LYS A 67 10.93 -15.48 7.32
N GLY A 68 11.15 -14.82 8.46
CA GLY A 68 11.80 -13.51 8.50
C GLY A 68 10.94 -12.42 7.89
N ASP A 69 11.58 -11.45 7.26
CA ASP A 69 10.96 -10.31 6.61
C ASP A 69 9.94 -10.72 5.55
N MET A 70 8.85 -9.96 5.39
CA MET A 70 7.83 -10.21 4.37
C MET A 70 8.30 -9.79 2.97
N VAL A 71 9.05 -10.65 2.29
CA VAL A 71 9.56 -10.41 0.94
C VAL A 71 8.69 -11.14 -0.09
N ILE A 72 8.46 -10.53 -1.25
CA ILE A 72 7.79 -11.16 -2.38
C ILE A 72 8.72 -12.22 -2.98
N GLU A 73 8.33 -13.48 -2.91
CA GLU A 73 9.06 -14.62 -3.50
C GLU A 73 8.57 -14.95 -4.91
N ASP A 74 7.29 -14.72 -5.19
CA ASP A 74 6.68 -15.00 -6.49
C ASP A 74 5.50 -14.06 -6.76
N VAL A 75 5.29 -13.76 -8.04
CA VAL A 75 4.20 -12.91 -8.54
C VAL A 75 3.50 -13.64 -9.69
N ASP A 76 2.24 -14.02 -9.48
CA ASP A 76 1.41 -14.57 -10.54
C ASP A 76 1.09 -13.48 -11.56
N ARG A 77 1.46 -13.72 -12.82
CA ARG A 77 1.23 -12.81 -13.95
C ARG A 77 -0.25 -12.51 -14.19
N LEU A 78 -1.15 -13.38 -13.73
CA LEU A 78 -2.59 -13.19 -13.83
C LEU A 78 -3.20 -12.50 -12.59
N GLY A 79 -2.41 -12.33 -11.52
CA GLY A 79 -2.82 -11.65 -10.31
C GLY A 79 -2.68 -10.13 -10.39
N HIS A 80 -3.50 -9.42 -9.61
CA HIS A 80 -3.53 -7.96 -9.59
C HIS A 80 -2.17 -7.32 -9.24
N GLY A 81 -1.38 -7.98 -8.40
CA GLY A 81 -0.02 -7.58 -8.05
C GLY A 81 0.90 -7.38 -9.26
N SER A 82 0.81 -8.26 -10.26
CA SER A 82 1.58 -8.10 -11.51
C SER A 82 1.13 -6.88 -12.31
N PHE A 83 -0.17 -6.57 -12.32
CA PHE A 83 -0.71 -5.44 -13.09
C PHE A 83 -0.34 -4.08 -12.50
N VAL A 84 -0.16 -4.00 -11.18
CA VAL A 84 0.31 -2.79 -10.50
C VAL A 84 1.85 -2.72 -10.43
N GLY A 85 2.55 -3.68 -11.04
CA GLY A 85 4.00 -3.70 -11.16
C GLY A 85 4.73 -4.06 -9.87
N VAL A 86 4.15 -4.90 -9.01
CA VAL A 86 4.90 -5.51 -7.89
C VAL A 86 5.83 -6.58 -8.45
N GLU A 87 7.07 -6.62 -7.96
CA GLU A 87 8.09 -7.55 -8.42
C GLU A 87 8.66 -8.41 -7.28
N VAL A 88 9.27 -9.53 -7.68
CA VAL A 88 9.99 -10.43 -6.76
C VAL A 88 11.17 -9.70 -6.11
N GLY A 89 11.39 -9.98 -4.83
CA GLY A 89 12.44 -9.36 -4.02
C GLY A 89 12.01 -8.07 -3.31
N TRP A 90 10.82 -7.53 -3.59
CA TRP A 90 10.29 -6.38 -2.86
C TRP A 90 9.89 -6.79 -1.43
N LYS A 91 10.26 -5.98 -0.44
CA LYS A 91 9.95 -6.21 0.98
C LYS A 91 8.76 -5.37 1.42
N VAL A 92 7.75 -5.98 2.01
CA VAL A 92 6.61 -5.26 2.59
C VAL A 92 7.02 -4.58 3.89
N THR A 93 6.93 -3.25 3.91
CA THR A 93 7.27 -2.40 5.07
C THR A 93 6.04 -1.95 5.85
N ALA A 94 4.90 -1.77 5.19
CA ALA A 94 3.62 -1.46 5.83
C ALA A 94 2.42 -1.95 5.00
N VAL A 95 1.27 -2.13 5.66
CA VAL A 95 0.00 -2.45 5.03
C VAL A 95 -1.08 -1.58 5.67
N ASP A 96 -1.83 -0.83 4.86
CA ASP A 96 -2.83 0.16 5.28
C ASP A 96 -2.30 1.12 6.36
N GLY A 97 -1.04 1.55 6.20
CA GLY A 97 -0.34 2.42 7.15
C GLY A 97 0.12 1.73 8.45
N PHE A 98 -0.06 0.41 8.59
CA PHE A 98 0.46 -0.37 9.71
C PHE A 98 1.84 -0.96 9.39
N PRO A 99 2.92 -0.54 10.06
CA PRO A 99 4.26 -1.08 9.82
C PRO A 99 4.34 -2.58 10.12
N THR A 100 5.03 -3.32 9.26
CA THR A 100 5.26 -4.77 9.45
C THR A 100 6.28 -5.06 10.54
N SER A 101 7.24 -4.15 10.79
CA SER A 101 8.28 -4.30 11.82
C SER A 101 7.73 -4.40 13.26
N ASN A 102 6.55 -3.84 13.52
CA ASN A 102 5.93 -3.79 14.85
C ASN A 102 4.93 -4.94 15.09
N ARG A 103 4.66 -5.80 14.10
CA ARG A 103 3.70 -6.90 14.25
C ARG A 103 4.33 -8.22 13.84
N ALA A 104 3.87 -9.31 14.45
CA ALA A 104 4.26 -10.64 13.98
C ALA A 104 3.79 -10.83 12.53
N ASN A 105 4.70 -11.19 11.62
CA ASN A 105 4.44 -11.37 10.18
C ASN A 105 3.26 -12.31 9.88
N ALA A 106 2.98 -13.27 10.77
CA ALA A 106 1.81 -14.14 10.68
C ALA A 106 0.48 -13.37 10.81
N ALA A 107 0.39 -12.38 11.70
CA ALA A 107 -0.80 -11.55 11.86
C ALA A 107 -1.04 -10.69 10.62
N MET A 108 0.02 -10.14 10.03
CA MET A 108 -0.09 -9.32 8.82
C MET A 108 -0.53 -10.15 7.61
N ARG A 109 -0.01 -11.38 7.45
CA ARG A 109 -0.47 -12.31 6.39
C ARG A 109 -1.95 -12.64 6.52
N ARG A 110 -2.41 -12.91 7.75
CA ARG A 110 -3.83 -13.13 8.02
C ARG A 110 -4.66 -11.90 7.67
N TYR A 111 -4.17 -10.71 7.99
CA TYR A 111 -4.83 -9.45 7.63
C TYR A 111 -4.97 -9.29 6.12
N ILE A 112 -3.86 -9.43 5.36
CA ILE A 112 -3.88 -9.35 3.89
C ILE A 112 -4.86 -10.35 3.31
N HIS A 113 -4.80 -11.62 3.72
CA HIS A 113 -5.69 -12.66 3.20
C HIS A 113 -7.17 -12.40 3.55
N ALA A 114 -7.46 -11.91 4.76
CA ALA A 114 -8.82 -11.55 5.15
C ALA A 114 -9.36 -10.36 4.32
N LYS A 115 -8.53 -9.37 4.05
CA LYS A 115 -8.88 -8.22 3.20
C LYS A 115 -9.03 -8.60 1.73
N GLU A 116 -8.13 -9.44 1.21
CA GLU A 116 -8.19 -9.94 -0.17
C GLU A 116 -9.54 -10.60 -0.48
N SER A 117 -10.05 -11.41 0.46
CA SER A 117 -11.36 -12.06 0.31
C SER A 117 -12.54 -11.09 0.20
N GLN A 118 -12.35 -9.82 0.58
CA GLN A 118 -13.33 -8.75 0.51
C GLN A 118 -13.14 -7.84 -0.72
N LEU A 119 -12.14 -8.12 -1.56
CA LEU A 119 -11.89 -7.36 -2.78
C LEU A 119 -12.80 -7.83 -3.92
N SER A 120 -13.00 -6.95 -4.90
CA SER A 120 -13.76 -7.30 -6.08
C SER A 120 -13.04 -8.40 -6.88
N MET A 121 -13.79 -9.41 -7.35
CA MET A 121 -13.25 -10.43 -8.24
C MET A 121 -12.87 -9.79 -9.57
N ARG A 122 -11.63 -9.99 -10.01
CA ARG A 122 -11.22 -9.60 -11.36
C ARG A 122 -11.95 -10.49 -12.37
N VAL A 123 -13.01 -9.96 -12.96
CA VAL A 123 -13.73 -10.64 -14.05
C VAL A 123 -12.79 -10.69 -15.25
N ARG A 124 -12.36 -11.89 -15.64
CA ARG A 124 -11.70 -12.09 -16.93
C ARG A 124 -12.73 -11.72 -17.99
N LYS A 125 -12.51 -10.64 -18.74
CA LYS A 125 -13.22 -10.48 -20.01
C LYS A 125 -12.81 -11.70 -20.85
N ALA A 126 -13.75 -12.59 -21.10
CA ALA A 126 -13.56 -13.61 -22.12
C ALA A 126 -13.24 -12.85 -23.42
N ASN A 127 -12.15 -13.22 -24.08
CA ASN A 127 -11.89 -12.72 -25.42
C ASN A 127 -13.09 -13.13 -26.28
N ASP A 128 -13.85 -12.15 -26.76
CA ASP A 128 -14.64 -12.32 -27.98
C ASP A 128 -13.61 -12.60 -29.09
N GLU A 129 -13.63 -13.85 -29.56
CA GLU A 129 -12.84 -14.38 -30.67
C GLU A 129 -13.45 -13.97 -32.02
#